data_AF-A0A2V3HN23-F1
#
_entry.id   AF-A0A2V3HN23-F1
#
_cell.length_a   1.000
_cell.length_b   1.000
_cell.length_c   1.000
_cell.angle_alpha   90.00
_cell.angle_beta   90.00
_cell.angle_gamma   90.00
#
_symmetry.space_group_name_H-M   'P 1'
#
loop_
_entity.id
_entity.type
_entity.pdbx_description
1 polymer ?
#
loop_
_entity_poly.entity_id
_entity_poly.type
_entity_poly.pdbx_seq_one_letter_code
_entity_poly.pdbx_strand_id
1 'polypeptide(L)' 'MAVALEDLTDLELRLYEWIKQSDFEKVGWSTPRAAKAFKVSDEDIYEALAALTAKIPHNIYVHYNDGAIRISAE' A
#
# COMPACT_ATOMS: atom_id res chain seq x y z
N MET A 1 1.65 21.79 1.68
CA MET A 1 2.29 21.21 2.87
C MET A 1 2.73 19.82 2.47
N ALA A 2 4.03 19.50 2.59
CA ALA A 2 4.48 18.13 2.41
C ALA A 2 4.05 17.35 3.66
N VAL A 3 3.16 16.38 3.48
CA VAL A 3 2.80 15.44 4.55
C VAL A 3 3.98 14.47 4.69
N ALA A 4 4.51 14.35 5.90
CA ALA A 4 5.67 13.51 6.16
C ALA A 4 5.21 12.08 6.49
N LEU A 5 6.12 11.11 6.40
CA LEU A 5 5.88 9.74 6.90
C LEU A 5 5.37 9.72 8.36
N GLU A 6 5.64 10.79 9.11
CA GLU A 6 5.23 11.02 10.49
C GLU A 6 3.71 11.20 10.68
N ASP A 7 2.97 11.56 9.62
CA ASP A 7 1.50 11.74 9.65
C ASP A 7 0.72 10.46 9.29
N LEU A 8 1.45 9.35 9.09
CA LEU A 8 0.83 8.06 8.81
C LEU A 8 0.28 7.45 10.11
N THR A 9 -0.92 6.86 10.00
CA THR A 9 -1.44 6.02 11.09
C THR A 9 -0.61 4.74 11.21
N ASP A 10 -0.72 4.04 12.34
CA ASP A 10 -0.03 2.75 12.52
C ASP A 10 -0.35 1.74 11.42
N LEU A 11 -1.60 1.73 10.92
CA LEU A 11 -1.98 0.83 9.82
C LEU A 11 -1.33 1.26 8.51
N GLU A 12 -1.36 2.55 8.19
CA GLU A 12 -0.76 3.11 6.96
C GLU A 12 0.75 2.88 6.93
N LEU A 13 1.45 3.15 8.04
CA LEU A 13 2.90 2.94 8.15
C LEU A 13 3.26 1.47 7.97
N ARG A 14 2.53 0.55 8.62
CA ARG A 14 2.79 -0.88 8.46
C ARG A 14 2.42 -1.38 7.07
N LEU A 15 1.37 -0.84 6.44
CA LEU A 15 1.01 -1.17 5.06
C LEU A 15 2.09 -0.70 4.09
N TYR A 16 2.60 0.52 4.27
CA TYR A 16 3.71 1.07 3.51
C TYR A 16 4.96 0.20 3.59
N GLU A 17 5.41 -0.16 4.79
CA GLU A 17 6.57 -1.04 4.99
C GLU A 17 6.34 -2.43 4.40
N TRP A 18 5.12 -2.95 4.48
CA TRP A 18 4.77 -4.23 3.88
C TRP A 18 4.78 -4.17 2.34
N ILE A 19 4.34 -3.07 1.74
CA ILE A 19 4.45 -2.81 0.30
C ILE A 19 5.92 -2.77 -0.13
N LYS A 20 6.76 -2.09 0.63
CA LYS A 20 8.19 -1.94 0.37
C LYS A 20 8.97 -3.26 0.43
N GLN A 21 8.59 -4.17 1.34
CA GLN A 21 9.27 -5.46 1.53
C GLN A 21 8.79 -6.57 0.59
N SER A 22 7.62 -6.39 -0.02
CA SER A 22 6.98 -7.44 -0.80
C SER A 22 7.42 -7.40 -2.27
N ASP A 23 7.66 -8.58 -2.85
CA ASP A 23 7.99 -8.75 -4.26
C ASP A 23 6.74 -8.55 -5.14
N PHE A 24 6.23 -7.32 -5.18
CA PHE A 24 5.07 -6.93 -5.98
C PHE A 24 5.39 -6.78 -7.47
N GLU A 25 6.66 -6.78 -7.85
CA GLU A 25 7.08 -6.95 -9.25
C GLU A 25 6.65 -8.33 -9.77
N LYS A 26 6.82 -9.40 -8.98
CA LYS A 26 6.42 -10.76 -9.39
C LYS A 26 5.01 -11.16 -8.96
N VAL A 27 4.52 -10.65 -7.84
CA VAL A 27 3.17 -10.96 -7.32
C VAL A 27 2.18 -9.80 -7.51
N GLY A 28 1.02 -10.07 -8.10
CA GLY A 28 -0.07 -9.10 -8.25
C GLY A 28 -0.59 -8.57 -6.91
N TRP A 29 -0.98 -7.30 -6.87
CA TRP A 29 -1.69 -6.72 -5.73
C TRP A 29 -2.98 -7.49 -5.45
N SER A 30 -3.25 -7.71 -4.17
CA SER A 30 -4.47 -8.36 -3.70
C SER A 30 -4.88 -7.76 -2.36
N THR A 31 -5.91 -6.92 -2.38
CA THR A 31 -6.49 -6.35 -1.16
C THR A 31 -6.89 -7.43 -0.15
N PRO A 32 -7.57 -8.53 -0.53
CA PRO A 32 -7.90 -9.59 0.43
C PRO A 32 -6.68 -10.24 1.08
N ARG A 33 -5.55 -10.34 0.35
CA ARG A 33 -4.29 -10.87 0.91
C ARG A 33 -3.70 -9.91 1.94
N ALA A 34 -3.70 -8.62 1.64
CA ALA A 34 -3.28 -7.60 2.59
C ALA A 34 -4.18 -7.62 3.83
N ALA A 35 -5.51 -7.55 3.65
CA ALA A 35 -6.48 -7.56 4.74
C ALA A 35 -6.27 -8.76 5.68
N LYS A 36 -6.06 -9.96 5.12
CA LYS A 36 -5.72 -11.15 5.89
C LYS A 36 -4.39 -11.04 6.66
N ALA A 37 -3.35 -10.46 6.06
CA ALA A 37 -2.05 -10.26 6.71
C ALA A 37 -2.13 -9.29 7.90
N PHE A 38 -2.94 -8.24 7.75
CA PHE A 38 -3.14 -7.22 8.78
C PHE A 38 -4.24 -7.55 9.79
N LYS A 39 -5.06 -8.58 9.50
CA LYS A 39 -6.24 -8.99 10.28
C LYS A 39 -7.28 -7.86 10.40
N VAL A 40 -7.49 -7.15 9.28
CA VAL A 40 -8.46 -6.06 9.13
C VAL A 40 -9.40 -6.36 7.98
N SER A 41 -10.38 -5.48 7.72
CA SER A 41 -11.27 -5.62 6.57
C SER A 41 -10.59 -5.18 5.26
N ASP A 42 -11.14 -5.58 4.13
CA ASP A 42 -10.71 -5.08 2.82
C ASP A 42 -10.90 -3.56 2.72
N GLU A 43 -11.95 -3.03 3.34
CA GLU A 43 -12.26 -1.59 3.40
C GLU A 43 -11.15 -0.81 4.11
N ASP A 44 -10.67 -1.31 5.25
CA ASP A 44 -9.54 -0.69 5.97
C ASP A 44 -8.27 -0.61 5.10
N ILE A 45 -8.02 -1.63 4.26
CA ILE A 45 -6.88 -1.62 3.34
C ILE A 45 -7.09 -0.63 2.19
N TYR A 46 -8.31 -0.54 1.64
CA TYR A 46 -8.61 0.43 0.58
C TYR A 46 -8.41 1.87 1.09
N GLU A 47 -8.94 2.17 2.28
CA GLU A 47 -8.79 3.49 2.90
C GLU A 47 -7.32 3.79 3.23
N ALA A 48 -6.58 2.83 3.80
CA ALA A 48 -5.16 3.01 4.08
C ALA A 48 -4.34 3.23 2.81
N LEU A 49 -4.61 2.46 1.74
CA LEU A 49 -3.91 2.63 0.46
C LEU A 49 -4.24 3.98 -0.19
N ALA A 50 -5.51 4.40 -0.16
CA ALA A 50 -5.94 5.72 -0.62
C ALA A 50 -5.22 6.83 0.16
N ALA A 51 -5.17 6.72 1.49
CA ALA A 51 -4.46 7.65 2.36
C ALA A 51 -2.97 7.71 2.02
N LEU A 52 -2.29 6.59 1.79
CA LEU A 52 -0.89 6.56 1.36
C LEU A 52 -0.70 7.33 0.05
N THR A 53 -1.53 7.09 -0.97
CA THR A 53 -1.42 7.82 -2.25
C THR A 53 -1.74 9.31 -2.13
N ALA A 54 -2.52 9.73 -1.14
CA ALA A 54 -2.84 11.13 -0.91
C ALA A 54 -1.78 11.86 -0.07
N LYS A 55 -1.23 11.18 0.95
CA LYS A 55 -0.27 11.73 1.91
C LYS A 55 1.17 11.69 1.37
N ILE A 56 1.57 10.57 0.79
CA ILE A 56 2.93 10.33 0.28
C ILE A 56 2.90 9.91 -1.20
N PRO A 57 2.31 10.74 -2.10
CA PRO A 57 2.07 10.37 -3.50
C PRO A 57 3.35 10.01 -4.28
N HIS A 58 4.51 10.52 -3.86
CA HIS A 58 5.79 10.27 -4.52
C HIS A 58 6.50 9.01 -4.01
N ASN A 59 5.92 8.31 -3.03
CA ASN A 59 6.48 7.10 -2.45
C ASN A 59 5.67 5.85 -2.79
N ILE A 60 4.55 5.99 -3.51
CA ILE A 60 3.69 4.87 -3.93
C ILE A 60 3.60 4.85 -5.44
N TYR A 61 3.91 3.70 -6.04
CA TYR A 61 3.89 3.50 -7.48
C TYR A 61 2.93 2.38 -7.84
N VAL A 62 1.96 2.69 -8.71
CA VAL A 62 0.99 1.72 -9.21
C VAL A 62 1.27 1.48 -10.69
N HIS A 63 1.45 0.21 -11.07
CA HIS A 63 1.68 -0.17 -12.45
C HIS A 63 0.88 -1.42 -12.82
N TYR A 64 0.63 -1.60 -14.13
CA TYR A 64 -0.06 -2.77 -14.65
C TYR A 64 0.93 -3.66 -15.39
N ASN A 65 1.04 -4.93 -14.97
CA ASN A 65 1.90 -5.91 -15.61
C ASN A 65 1.31 -7.32 -15.50
N ASP A 66 1.42 -8.10 -16.59
CA ASP A 66 0.95 -9.49 -16.69
C ASP A 66 -0.51 -9.70 -16.23
N GLY A 67 -1.42 -8.82 -16.64
CA GLY A 67 -2.82 -8.96 -16.29
C GLY A 67 -3.20 -8.46 -14.88
N ALA A 68 -2.24 -7.98 -14.08
CA ALA A 68 -2.44 -7.62 -12.69
C ALA A 68 -1.94 -6.21 -12.36
N ILE A 69 -2.65 -5.54 -11.44
CA ILE A 69 -2.17 -4.31 -10.80
C ILE A 69 -1.06 -4.68 -9.83
N ARG A 70 0.03 -3.90 -9.85
CA ARG A 70 1.18 -4.02 -8.95
C ARG A 70 1.35 -2.70 -8.21
N ILE A 71 1.68 -2.78 -6.94
CA ILE A 71 1.89 -1.61 -6.08
C ILE A 71 3.24 -1.77 -5.40
N SER A 72 4.12 -0.77 -5.55
CA SER A 72 5.43 -0.72 -4.90
C SER A 72 5.61 0.58 -4.15
N ALA A 73 6.55 0.60 -3.20
CA ALA A 73 6.84 1.76 -2.37
C ALA A 73 8.35 1.98 -2.17
N GLU A 74 8.78 3.24 -2.01
CA GLU A 74 10.18 3.66 -1.82
C GLU A 74 10.39 4.50 -0.56
#